data_AF-A0A2E3MH49-F1
#
_entry.id   AF-A0A2E3MH49-F1
#
_cell.length_a   1.000
_cell.length_b   1.000
_cell.length_c   1.000
_cell.angle_alpha   90.00
_cell.angle_beta   90.00
_cell.angle_gamma   90.00
#
_symmetry.space_group_name_H-M   'P 1'
#
loop_
_entity.id
_entity.type
_entity.pdbx_description
1 polymer ?
#
loop_
_entity_poly.entity_id
_entity_poly.type
_entity_poly.pdbx_seq_one_letter_code
_entity_poly.pdbx_strand_id
1 'polypeptide(L)'
;MAKKLFFDTLEYAKMLRKANVVHPEKQAELLADVLAQNLYSRDEIDAMNENAIFQFKQEMHEIRAEIRDDAHQMRDDLRGEMRLLEGSLARKMSLNLGLITGVVTVATMVSHLLH
;
A
#
# COMPACT_ATOMS: atom_id res chain seq x y z
N MET A 1 -35.05 -17.99 5.28
CA MET A 1 -35.16 -18.22 6.73
C MET A 1 -33.81 -17.91 7.35
N ALA A 2 -33.74 -16.91 8.23
CA ALA A 2 -32.49 -16.62 8.94
C ALA A 2 -32.11 -17.84 9.78
N LYS A 3 -30.89 -18.38 9.55
CA LYS A 3 -30.30 -19.41 10.41
C LYS A 3 -30.24 -18.81 11.82
N LYS A 4 -30.92 -19.40 12.81
CA LYS A 4 -30.85 -18.93 14.21
C LYS A 4 -29.37 -18.87 14.61
N LEU A 5 -28.87 -17.66 14.84
CA LEU A 5 -27.52 -17.38 15.35
C LEU A 5 -27.41 -17.60 16.87
N PHE A 6 -28.52 -17.96 17.52
CA PHE A 6 -28.61 -18.12 18.97
C PHE A 6 -28.71 -19.60 19.33
N PHE A 7 -27.85 -20.03 20.24
CA PHE A 7 -27.89 -21.36 20.83
C PHE A 7 -29.13 -21.49 21.73
N ASP A 8 -30.02 -22.44 21.39
CA ASP A 8 -31.26 -22.70 22.14
C ASP A 8 -31.01 -23.80 23.18
N THR A 9 -30.75 -23.38 24.42
CA THR A 9 -30.39 -24.28 25.53
C THR A 9 -31.48 -25.31 25.82
N LEU A 10 -32.75 -24.96 25.62
CA LEU A 10 -33.90 -25.85 25.81
C LEU A 10 -33.98 -26.90 24.70
N GLU A 11 -33.71 -26.52 23.45
CA GLU A 11 -33.67 -27.46 22.32
C GLU A 11 -32.47 -28.41 22.42
N TYR A 12 -31.31 -27.91 22.84
CA TYR A 12 -30.13 -28.74 23.10
C TYR A 12 -30.33 -29.73 24.25
N ALA A 13 -30.93 -29.31 25.37
CA ALA A 13 -31.28 -30.21 26.47
C ALA A 13 -32.23 -31.33 26.03
N LYS A 14 -33.21 -31.02 25.15
CA LYS A 14 -34.09 -32.03 24.55
C LYS A 14 -33.32 -33.04 23.69
N MET A 15 -32.33 -32.59 22.92
CA MET A 15 -31.46 -33.47 22.13
C MET A 15 -30.60 -34.38 23.01
N LEU A 16 -30.01 -33.85 24.08
CA LEU A 16 -29.23 -34.63 25.05
C LEU A 16 -30.09 -35.68 25.76
N ARG A 17 -31.33 -35.33 26.12
CA ARG A 17 -32.28 -36.29 26.70
C ARG A 17 -32.64 -37.41 25.73
N LYS A 18 -32.82 -37.10 24.44
CA LYS A 18 -33.01 -38.12 23.38
C LYS A 18 -31.79 -39.02 23.21
N ALA A 19 -30.59 -38.51 23.46
CA ALA A 19 -29.34 -39.25 23.44
C ALA A 19 -29.07 -40.05 24.73
N ASN A 20 -30.04 -40.10 25.66
CA ASN A 20 -29.97 -40.86 26.91
C ASN A 20 -28.87 -40.42 27.88
N VAL A 21 -28.52 -39.14 27.82
CA VAL A 21 -27.58 -38.50 28.78
C VAL A 21 -28.25 -38.39 30.16
N VAL A 22 -27.48 -38.69 31.21
CA VAL A 22 -27.97 -38.83 32.60
C VAL A 22 -28.39 -37.49 33.22
N HIS A 23 -27.77 -36.37 32.81
CA HIS A 23 -28.06 -35.00 33.29
C HIS A 23 -28.03 -33.97 32.15
N PRO A 24 -29.00 -34.03 31.21
CA PRO A 24 -28.98 -33.23 30.00
C PRO A 24 -29.10 -31.73 30.27
N GLU A 25 -29.86 -31.33 31.30
CA GLU A 25 -29.99 -29.95 31.74
C GLU A 25 -28.66 -29.33 32.20
N LYS A 26 -27.92 -30.04 33.06
CA LYS A 26 -26.66 -29.54 33.62
C LYS A 26 -25.55 -29.43 32.58
N GLN A 27 -25.56 -30.34 31.60
CA GLN A 27 -24.61 -30.32 30.50
C GLN A 27 -24.98 -29.25 29.46
N ALA A 28 -26.27 -28.99 29.24
CA ALA A 28 -26.73 -27.88 28.40
C ALA A 28 -26.40 -26.52 29.01
N GLU A 29 -26.56 -26.36 30.32
CA GLU A 29 -26.20 -25.15 31.07
C GLU A 29 -24.69 -24.89 31.01
N LEU A 30 -23.85 -25.90 31.31
CA LEU A 30 -22.40 -25.79 31.19
C LEU A 30 -21.94 -25.44 29.77
N LEU A 31 -22.56 -26.03 28.76
CA LEU A 31 -22.23 -25.70 27.36
C LEU A 31 -22.69 -24.29 26.99
N ALA A 32 -23.86 -23.85 27.47
CA ALA A 32 -24.33 -22.48 27.27
C ALA A 32 -23.39 -21.46 27.93
N ASP A 33 -22.91 -21.74 29.14
CA ASP A 33 -21.94 -20.89 29.85
C ASP A 33 -20.60 -20.83 29.11
N VAL A 34 -20.09 -21.98 28.65
CA VAL A 34 -18.83 -22.03 27.86
C VAL A 34 -18.99 -21.32 26.52
N LEU A 35 -20.14 -21.45 25.85
CA LEU A 35 -20.42 -20.72 24.61
C LEU A 35 -20.60 -19.22 24.87
N ALA A 36 -21.23 -18.81 25.96
CA ALA A 36 -21.37 -17.41 26.35
C ALA A 36 -20.01 -16.77 26.65
N GLN A 37 -19.07 -17.52 27.23
CA GLN A 37 -17.69 -17.07 27.44
C GLN A 37 -16.85 -16.97 26.14
N ASN A 38 -17.24 -17.68 25.08
CA ASN A 38 -16.53 -17.73 23.80
C ASN A 38 -17.22 -16.94 22.68
N LEU A 39 -18.40 -16.37 22.93
CA LEU A 39 -19.12 -15.53 21.98
C LEU A 39 -18.88 -14.07 22.36
N TYR A 40 -18.07 -13.38 21.57
CA TYR A 40 -18.07 -11.92 21.59
C TYR A 40 -19.50 -11.44 21.35
N SER A 41 -19.95 -10.52 22.19
CA SER A 41 -21.20 -9.81 21.97
C SER A 41 -21.16 -9.10 20.62
N ARG A 42 -22.32 -8.85 20.04
CA ARG A 42 -22.41 -8.10 18.78
C ARG A 42 -21.69 -6.77 18.87
N ASP A 43 -21.81 -6.08 20.00
CA ASP A 43 -21.17 -4.78 20.23
C ASP A 43 -19.64 -4.88 20.25
N GLU A 44 -19.08 -5.97 20.79
CA GLU A 44 -17.63 -6.23 20.75
C GLU A 44 -17.15 -6.55 19.33
N ILE A 45 -17.91 -7.33 18.57
CA ILE A 45 -17.60 -7.61 17.15
C ILE A 45 -17.66 -6.33 16.32
N ASP A 46 -18.68 -5.50 16.53
CA ASP A 46 -18.85 -4.24 15.81
C ASP A 46 -17.71 -3.27 16.17
N ALA A 47 -17.32 -3.17 17.45
CA ALA A 47 -16.16 -2.38 17.88
C ALA A 47 -14.82 -2.89 17.29
N MET A 48 -14.61 -4.20 17.24
CA MET A 48 -13.43 -4.79 16.61
C MET A 48 -13.39 -4.50 15.11
N ASN A 49 -14.53 -4.61 14.42
CA ASN A 49 -14.65 -4.29 13.00
C ASN A 49 -14.40 -2.81 12.72
N GLU A 50 -14.97 -1.91 13.53
CA GLU A 50 -14.74 -0.47 13.41
C GLU A 50 -13.27 -0.12 13.59
N ASN A 51 -12.61 -0.72 14.59
CA ASN A 51 -11.18 -0.52 14.82
C ASN A 51 -10.34 -1.06 13.65
N ALA A 52 -10.63 -2.27 13.16
CA ALA A 52 -9.93 -2.83 12.00
C ALA A 52 -10.11 -1.98 10.74
N ILE A 53 -11.33 -1.48 10.48
CA ILE A 53 -11.61 -0.58 9.36
C ILE A 53 -10.86 0.75 9.53
N PHE A 54 -10.81 1.29 10.75
CA PHE A 54 -10.08 2.51 11.04
C PHE A 54 -8.58 2.36 10.76
N GLN A 55 -7.95 1.31 11.30
CA GLN A 55 -6.53 1.02 11.07
C GLN A 55 -6.24 0.83 9.58
N PHE A 56 -7.06 0.04 8.88
CA PHE A 56 -6.92 -0.15 7.44
C PHE A 56 -7.01 1.16 6.65
N LYS A 57 -7.96 2.04 6.99
CA LYS A 57 -8.06 3.36 6.34
C LYS A 57 -6.84 4.23 6.60
N GLN A 58 -6.29 4.17 7.81
CA GLN A 58 -5.09 4.92 8.17
C GLN A 58 -3.88 4.45 7.37
N GLU A 59 -3.62 3.14 7.34
CA GLU A 59 -2.53 2.55 6.54
C GLU A 59 -2.67 2.90 5.05
N MET A 60 -3.90 2.82 4.51
CA MET A 60 -4.17 3.21 3.12
C MET A 60 -3.92 4.70 2.84
N HIS A 61 -4.11 5.57 3.83
CA HIS A 61 -3.80 6.99 3.71
C HIS A 61 -2.29 7.24 3.74
N GLU A 62 -1.57 6.54 4.61
CA GLU A 62 -0.10 6.61 4.71
C GLU A 62 0.55 6.12 3.41
N ILE A 63 0.17 4.95 2.90
CA ILE A 63 0.64 4.41 1.62
C ILE A 63 0.39 5.38 0.47
N ARG A 64 -0.79 6.03 0.45
CA ARG A 64 -1.10 7.02 -0.60
C ARG A 64 -0.18 8.24 -0.52
N ALA A 65 0.17 8.68 0.68
CA ALA A 65 1.08 9.79 0.87
C ALA A 65 2.50 9.42 0.39
N GLU A 66 3.00 8.26 0.79
CA GLU A 66 4.32 7.75 0.37
C GLU A 66 4.42 7.64 -1.16
N ILE A 67 3.44 7.01 -1.82
CA ILE A 67 3.42 6.88 -3.29
C ILE A 67 3.45 8.26 -3.97
N ARG A 68 2.76 9.24 -3.39
CA ARG A 68 2.71 10.60 -3.95
C ARG A 68 4.07 11.28 -3.82
N ASP A 69 4.72 11.15 -2.67
CA ASP A 69 6.02 11.75 -2.42
C ASP A 69 7.10 11.11 -3.28
N ASP A 70 7.10 9.78 -3.41
CA ASP A 70 7.98 9.04 -4.32
C ASP A 70 7.82 9.49 -5.77
N ALA A 71 6.57 9.67 -6.22
CA ALA A 71 6.29 10.15 -7.57
C ALA A 71 6.79 11.58 -7.80
N HIS A 72 6.70 12.45 -6.78
CA HIS A 72 7.25 13.80 -6.83
C HIS A 72 8.77 13.77 -6.89
N GLN A 73 9.42 12.97 -6.05
CA GLN A 73 10.86 12.84 -6.01
C GLN A 73 11.41 12.29 -7.34
N MET A 74 10.82 11.22 -7.88
CA MET A 74 11.20 10.69 -9.19
C MET A 74 11.09 11.73 -10.30
N ARG A 75 10.04 12.56 -10.27
CA ARG A 75 9.86 13.63 -11.26
C ARG A 75 10.96 14.68 -11.17
N ASP A 76 11.34 15.07 -9.96
CA ASP A 76 12.38 16.07 -9.73
C ASP A 76 13.76 15.51 -10.10
N ASP A 77 14.04 14.26 -9.78
CA ASP A 77 15.29 13.56 -10.16
C ASP A 77 15.43 13.49 -11.68
N LEU A 78 14.39 13.03 -12.39
CA LEU A 78 14.37 12.99 -13.86
C LEU A 78 14.59 14.37 -14.47
N ARG A 79 13.97 15.41 -13.90
CA ARG A 79 14.15 16.79 -14.37
C ARG A 79 15.58 17.28 -14.12
N GLY A 80 16.19 16.90 -13.00
CA GLY A 80 17.58 17.18 -12.68
C GLY A 80 18.53 16.54 -13.68
N GLU A 81 18.36 15.24 -13.94
CA GLU A 81 19.16 14.48 -14.91
C GLU A 81 19.04 15.06 -16.32
N MET A 82 17.82 15.41 -16.76
CA MET A 82 17.62 16.05 -18.06
C MET A 82 18.39 17.37 -18.18
N ARG A 83 18.35 18.23 -17.16
CA ARG A 83 19.10 19.50 -17.16
C ARG A 83 20.61 19.27 -17.23
N LEU A 84 21.12 18.26 -16.51
CA LEU A 84 22.53 17.90 -16.56
C LEU A 84 22.93 17.41 -17.95
N LEU A 85 22.08 16.60 -18.58
CA LEU A 85 22.30 16.10 -19.93
C LEU A 85 22.29 17.24 -20.96
N GLU A 86 21.30 18.14 -20.89
CA GLU A 86 21.22 19.33 -21.75
C GLU A 86 22.47 20.20 -21.62
N GLY A 87 22.90 20.49 -20.38
CA GLY A 87 24.12 21.28 -20.15
C GLY A 87 25.40 20.59 -20.63
N SER A 88 25.47 19.27 -20.52
CA SER A 88 26.58 18.47 -21.07
C SER A 88 26.62 18.54 -22.59
N LEU A 89 25.46 18.38 -23.24
CA LEU A 89 25.34 18.43 -24.69
C LEU A 89 25.68 19.82 -25.24
N ALA A 90 25.14 20.89 -24.63
CA ALA A 90 25.42 22.26 -25.01
C ALA A 90 26.92 22.58 -24.93
N ARG A 91 27.59 22.15 -23.85
CA ARG A 91 29.05 22.32 -23.71
C ARG A 91 29.82 21.58 -24.80
N LYS A 92 29.49 20.30 -25.06
CA LYS A 92 30.13 19.53 -26.14
C LYS A 92 29.95 20.18 -27.51
N MET A 93 28.75 20.67 -27.82
CA MET A 93 28.50 21.38 -29.07
C MET A 93 29.31 22.68 -29.17
N SER A 94 29.35 23.47 -28.09
CA SER A 94 30.13 24.72 -28.07
C SER A 94 31.63 24.49 -28.30
N LEU A 95 32.20 23.45 -27.69
CA LEU A 95 33.59 23.05 -27.89
C LEU A 95 33.86 22.63 -29.32
N ASN A 96 32.99 21.77 -29.89
CA ASN A 96 33.13 21.32 -31.26
C ASN A 96 33.05 22.48 -32.27
N LEU A 97 32.10 23.40 -32.08
CA LEU A 97 31.98 24.60 -32.91
C LEU A 97 33.22 25.52 -32.78
N GLY A 98 33.73 25.70 -31.56
CA GLY A 98 34.96 26.45 -31.32
C GLY A 98 36.16 25.86 -32.03
N LEU A 99 36.32 24.54 -31.99
CA LEU A 99 37.39 23.82 -32.70
C LEU A 99 37.26 23.98 -34.22
N ILE A 100 36.06 23.79 -34.78
CA ILE A 100 35.81 23.97 -36.23
C ILE A 100 36.14 25.40 -36.65
N THR A 101 35.65 26.39 -35.90
CA THR A 101 35.90 27.81 -36.18
C THR A 101 37.39 28.13 -36.11
N GLY A 102 38.09 27.58 -35.11
CA GLY A 102 39.55 27.71 -34.99
C GLY A 102 40.29 27.14 -36.19
N VAL A 103 39.95 25.92 -36.63
CA VAL A 103 40.55 25.29 -37.81
C VAL A 103 40.32 26.11 -39.08
N VAL A 104 39.08 26.57 -39.30
CA VAL A 104 38.74 27.42 -40.46
C VAL A 104 39.50 28.75 -40.43
N THR A 105 39.62 29.36 -39.26
CA THR A 105 40.37 30.62 -39.09
C THR A 105 41.85 30.43 -39.40
N VAL A 106 42.47 29.36 -38.91
CA VAL A 106 43.87 29.06 -39.24
C VAL A 106 44.05 28.78 -40.73
N ALA A 107 43.17 27.97 -41.33
CA ALA A 107 43.24 27.64 -42.75
C ALA A 107 43.12 28.89 -43.65
N THR A 108 42.22 29.81 -43.32
CA THR A 108 42.06 31.09 -44.04
C THR A 108 43.27 31.99 -43.89
N MET A 109 43.87 32.08 -42.69
CA MET A 109 45.12 32.83 -42.48
C MET A 109 46.29 32.26 -43.30
N VAL A 110 46.46 30.93 -43.32
CA VAL A 110 47.51 30.29 -44.13
C VAL A 110 47.27 30.54 -45.62
N SER A 111 46.02 30.44 -46.09
CA SER A 111 45.69 30.73 -47.49
C SER A 111 46.03 32.16 -47.89
N HIS A 112 45.83 33.14 -46.99
CA HIS A 112 46.20 34.53 -47.24
C HIS A 112 47.71 34.79 -47.25
N LEU A 113 48.51 33.98 -46.54
CA LEU A 113 49.98 34.11 -46.54
C LEU A 113 50.65 33.47 -47.78
N LEU A 114 49.95 32.57 -48.47
CA LEU A 114 50.44 31.84 -49.64
C LEU A 114 49.99 32.46 -50.99
N HIS A 115 49.22 33.55 -50.94
CA HIS A 115 48.79 34.35 -52.10
C HIS A 115 49.33 35.77 -51.98
#